data_AF-W9Q2E4-F1
#
_entry.id   AF-W9Q2E4-F1
#
_cell.length_a   1.000
_cell.length_b   1.000
_cell.length_c   1.000
_cell.angle_alpha   90.00
_cell.angle_beta   90.00
_cell.angle_gamma   90.00
#
_symmetry.space_group_name_H-M   'P 1'
#
loop_
_entity.id
_entity.type
_entity.pdbx_description
1 polymer ?
#
loop_
_entity_poly.entity_id
_entity_poly.type
_entity_poly.pdbx_seq_one_letter_code
_entity_poly.pdbx_strand_id
1 'polypeptide(L)'
;MQWDRVCSESGGDVKDLKYIIRAQIVNHGTLKIVFQAILNKYERDHKKKSLGPWKKRIVVSHQKDPKELYAILGSPNGSGAAFMLINHKKRLGGARVINKVEIFVPEGNFEVGREQEEWHVMLLFHIVDASRA
;
A
#
# COMPACT_ATOMS: atom_id res chain seq x y z
N MET A 1 12.27 11.13 14.43
CA MET A 1 11.59 11.08 13.12
C MET A 1 10.22 11.72 13.22
N GLN A 2 9.69 12.28 12.11
CA GLN A 2 8.42 13.03 12.15
C GLN A 2 7.23 12.19 12.63
N TRP A 3 7.10 10.92 12.21
CA TRP A 3 6.01 10.03 12.64
C TRP A 3 6.04 9.70 14.14
N ASP A 4 7.23 9.45 14.68
CA ASP A 4 7.44 9.13 16.10
C ASP A 4 7.11 10.33 16.99
N ARG A 5 7.53 11.53 16.56
CA ARG A 5 7.22 12.79 17.24
C ARG A 5 5.72 13.06 17.24
N VAL A 6 5.05 13.00 16.08
CA VAL A 6 3.60 13.24 15.97
C VAL A 6 2.80 12.24 16.79
N CYS A 7 3.21 10.96 16.80
CA CYS A 7 2.56 9.93 17.60
C CYS A 7 2.67 10.24 19.11
N SER A 8 3.87 10.62 19.56
CA SER A 8 4.13 10.98 20.96
C SER A 8 3.38 12.25 21.39
N GLU A 9 3.41 13.30 20.56
CA GLU A 9 2.70 14.57 20.80
C GLU A 9 1.17 14.39 20.86
N SER A 10 0.64 13.37 20.16
CA SER A 10 -0.78 13.02 20.19
C SER A 10 -1.15 12.05 21.33
N GLY A 11 -0.22 11.72 22.23
CA GLY A 11 -0.44 10.74 23.31
C GLY A 11 -0.58 9.29 22.86
N GLY A 12 -0.19 8.98 21.62
CA GLY A 12 -0.26 7.63 21.06
C GLY A 12 0.95 6.76 21.41
N ASP A 13 0.76 5.44 21.39
CA ASP A 13 1.86 4.48 21.45
C ASP A 13 2.32 4.14 20.04
N VAL A 14 3.58 4.44 19.75
CA VAL A 14 4.20 4.18 18.45
C VAL A 14 4.28 2.69 18.11
N LYS A 15 4.17 1.82 19.13
CA LYS A 15 4.08 0.36 18.96
C LYS A 15 2.73 -0.06 18.37
N ASP A 16 1.70 0.78 18.43
CA ASP A 16 0.38 0.55 17.84
C ASP A 16 0.25 1.12 16.42
N LEU A 17 1.37 1.30 15.71
CA LEU A 17 1.36 1.74 14.31
C LEU A 17 0.67 0.70 13.41
N LYS A 18 -0.51 1.07 12.90
CA LYS A 18 -1.37 0.20 12.07
C LYS A 18 -1.23 0.42 10.57
N TYR A 19 -0.86 1.63 10.15
CA TYR A 19 -0.95 2.03 8.75
C TYR A 19 0.22 2.90 8.30
N ILE A 20 0.59 2.77 7.02
CA ILE A 20 1.37 3.76 6.28
C ILE A 20 0.58 4.12 5.03
N ILE A 21 0.38 5.42 4.80
CA ILE A 21 -0.25 5.92 3.58
C ILE A 21 0.80 6.55 2.65
N ARG A 22 0.75 6.23 1.36
CA ARG A 22 1.45 6.93 0.29
C ARG A 22 0.38 7.61 -0.55
N ALA A 23 0.30 8.93 -0.41
CA ALA A 23 -0.66 9.75 -1.14
C ALA A 23 -0.10 10.18 -2.51
N GLN A 24 -0.98 10.30 -3.51
CA GLN A 24 -0.70 10.86 -4.83
C GLN A 24 0.63 10.37 -5.43
N ILE A 25 0.71 9.08 -5.71
CA ILE A 25 1.91 8.48 -6.25
C ILE A 25 2.15 9.02 -7.67
N VAL A 26 3.24 9.79 -7.81
CA VAL A 26 3.74 10.30 -9.11
C VAL A 26 4.85 9.43 -9.69
N ASN A 27 5.44 8.51 -8.90
CA ASN A 27 6.51 7.65 -9.39
C ASN A 27 5.96 6.66 -10.43
N HIS A 28 6.27 6.88 -11.70
CA HIS A 28 5.79 6.06 -12.82
C HIS A 28 6.21 4.59 -12.71
N GLY A 29 7.38 4.30 -12.13
CA GLY A 29 7.82 2.93 -11.87
C GLY A 29 6.91 2.20 -10.89
N THR A 30 6.56 2.83 -9.77
CA THR A 30 5.56 2.31 -8.84
C THR A 30 4.20 2.17 -9.52
N LEU A 31 3.72 3.19 -10.25
CA LEU A 31 2.42 3.13 -10.91
C LEU A 31 2.33 1.95 -11.88
N LYS A 32 3.35 1.74 -12.72
CA LYS A 32 3.43 0.60 -13.65
C LYS A 32 3.33 -0.74 -12.92
N ILE A 33 4.07 -0.90 -11.83
CA ILE A 33 4.03 -2.12 -11.01
C ILE A 33 2.66 -2.31 -10.36
N VAL A 34 2.06 -1.26 -9.80
CA VAL A 34 0.74 -1.29 -9.17
C VAL A 34 -0.34 -1.69 -10.18
N PHE A 35 -0.35 -1.08 -11.37
CA PHE A 35 -1.32 -1.44 -12.41
C PHE A 35 -1.11 -2.86 -12.91
N GLN A 36 0.13 -3.30 -13.11
CA GLN A 36 0.39 -4.69 -13.49
C GLN A 36 -0.07 -5.68 -12.40
N ALA A 37 0.15 -5.36 -11.13
CA ALA A 37 -0.32 -6.18 -10.02
C ALA A 37 -1.86 -6.26 -9.99
N ILE A 38 -2.56 -5.15 -10.26
CA ILE A 38 -4.02 -5.15 -10.37
C ILE A 38 -4.49 -6.00 -11.56
N LEU A 39 -3.86 -5.87 -12.73
CA LEU A 39 -4.21 -6.66 -13.91
C LEU A 39 -4.01 -8.17 -13.66
N ASN A 40 -2.88 -8.55 -13.07
CA ASN A 40 -2.58 -9.94 -12.73
C ASN A 40 -3.59 -10.53 -11.74
N LYS A 41 -3.94 -9.78 -10.68
CA LYS A 41 -4.95 -10.18 -9.68
C LYS A 41 -6.29 -10.58 -10.31
N TYR A 42 -6.67 -9.90 -11.39
CA TYR A 42 -7.97 -10.04 -12.03
C TYR A 42 -7.91 -10.64 -13.44
N GLU A 43 -6.79 -11.25 -13.82
CA GLU A 43 -6.58 -11.81 -15.16
C GLU A 43 -7.69 -12.78 -15.59
N ARG A 44 -8.21 -13.56 -14.64
CA ARG A 44 -9.27 -14.57 -14.85
C ARG A 44 -10.69 -14.00 -14.89
N ASP A 45 -10.89 -12.74 -14.50
CA ASP A 45 -12.22 -12.17 -14.37
C ASP A 45 -12.83 -11.80 -15.73
N HIS A 46 -12.03 -11.78 -16.81
CA HIS A 46 -12.38 -11.34 -18.17
C HIS A 46 -13.09 -9.97 -18.23
N LYS A 47 -13.07 -9.21 -17.14
CA LYS A 47 -13.74 -7.93 -16.96
C LYS A 47 -12.69 -6.87 -16.72
N LYS A 48 -12.86 -5.75 -17.39
CA LYS A 48 -12.12 -4.52 -17.11
C LYS A 48 -12.32 -4.13 -15.65
N LYS A 49 -11.22 -3.77 -14.99
CA LYS A 49 -11.25 -3.33 -13.59
C LYS A 49 -11.05 -1.84 -13.52
N SER A 50 -11.78 -1.22 -12.60
CA SER A 50 -11.65 0.20 -12.32
C SER A 50 -11.05 0.41 -10.95
N LEU A 51 -10.19 1.40 -10.85
CA LEU A 51 -9.72 1.96 -9.61
C LEU A 51 -10.62 3.15 -9.25
N GLY A 52 -11.31 3.04 -8.11
CA GLY A 52 -12.24 4.06 -7.64
C GLY A 52 -11.85 4.64 -6.28
N PRO A 53 -12.77 5.39 -5.65
CA PRO A 53 -12.56 5.97 -4.33
C PRO A 53 -12.36 4.89 -3.28
N TRP A 54 -11.96 5.25 -2.06
CA TRP A 54 -11.67 4.26 -0.99
C TRP A 54 -12.80 3.23 -0.75
N LYS A 55 -14.07 3.63 -0.88
CA LYS A 55 -15.22 2.70 -0.80
C LYS A 55 -15.22 1.59 -1.88
N LYS A 56 -14.53 1.82 -3.00
CA LYS A 56 -14.34 0.92 -4.15
C LYS A 56 -12.86 0.51 -4.33
N ARG A 57 -12.06 0.61 -3.26
CA ARG A 57 -10.64 0.25 -3.30
C ARG A 57 -10.41 -1.20 -3.72
N ILE A 58 -9.26 -1.43 -4.35
CA ILE A 58 -8.75 -2.78 -4.60
C ILE A 58 -7.91 -3.19 -3.40
N VAL A 59 -8.16 -4.39 -2.89
CA VAL A 59 -7.41 -4.97 -1.77
C VAL A 59 -6.51 -6.08 -2.30
N VAL A 60 -5.22 -5.96 -2.00
CA VAL A 60 -4.18 -6.96 -2.30
C VAL A 60 -3.60 -7.42 -0.96
N SER A 61 -3.68 -8.71 -0.65
CA SER A 61 -3.19 -9.23 0.63
C SER A 61 -2.25 -10.42 0.48
N HIS A 62 -1.41 -10.65 1.49
CA HIS A 62 -0.46 -11.74 1.50
C HIS A 62 -1.15 -13.11 1.33
N GLN A 63 -2.30 -13.29 1.96
CA GLN A 63 -3.06 -14.55 1.95
C GLN A 63 -3.73 -14.85 0.61
N LYS A 64 -4.13 -13.82 -0.16
CA LYS A 64 -4.91 -14.00 -1.40
C LYS A 64 -4.11 -13.70 -2.67
N ASP A 65 -3.20 -12.74 -2.59
CA ASP A 65 -2.49 -12.12 -3.71
C ASP A 65 -0.99 -11.94 -3.39
N PRO A 66 -0.27 -12.98 -2.94
CA PRO A 66 1.09 -12.84 -2.42
C PRO A 66 2.06 -12.26 -3.46
N LYS A 67 1.97 -12.68 -4.73
CA LYS A 67 2.87 -12.23 -5.79
C LYS A 67 2.65 -10.75 -6.10
N GLU A 68 1.39 -10.33 -6.17
CA GLU A 68 0.98 -8.95 -6.42
C GLU A 68 1.37 -8.05 -5.26
N LEU A 69 1.19 -8.51 -4.02
CA LEU A 69 1.64 -7.77 -2.83
C LEU A 69 3.16 -7.59 -2.87
N TYR A 70 3.92 -8.65 -3.14
CA TYR A 70 5.38 -8.58 -3.18
C TYR A 70 5.89 -7.68 -4.30
N ALA A 71 5.25 -7.68 -5.47
CA ALA A 71 5.56 -6.74 -6.53
C ALA A 71 5.37 -5.29 -6.06
N ILE A 72 4.23 -4.97 -5.42
CA ILE A 72 3.98 -3.62 -4.89
C ILE A 72 5.00 -3.25 -3.81
N LEU A 73 5.34 -4.16 -2.90
CA LEU A 73 6.36 -3.94 -1.87
C LEU A 73 7.77 -3.75 -2.46
N GLY A 74 8.06 -4.36 -3.62
CA GLY A 74 9.31 -4.16 -4.35
C GLY A 74 9.40 -2.82 -5.09
N SER A 75 8.28 -2.11 -5.26
CA SER A 75 8.29 -0.79 -5.91
C SER A 75 8.97 0.29 -5.05
N PRO A 76 9.43 1.42 -5.62
CA PRO A 76 10.00 2.53 -4.83
C PRO A 76 9.11 3.01 -3.67
N ASN A 77 7.81 3.18 -3.87
CA ASN A 77 6.91 3.61 -2.80
C ASN A 77 6.65 2.53 -1.74
N GLY A 78 6.64 1.25 -2.12
CA GLY A 78 6.47 0.11 -1.21
C GLY A 78 7.73 -0.19 -0.39
N SER A 79 8.89 -0.23 -1.06
CA SER A 79 10.18 -0.48 -0.42
C SER A 79 10.55 0.58 0.60
N GLY A 80 10.22 1.86 0.35
CA GLY A 80 10.37 2.92 1.35
C GLY A 80 9.54 2.69 2.62
N ALA A 81 8.32 2.17 2.50
CA ALA A 81 7.49 1.81 3.65
C ALA A 81 8.09 0.62 4.42
N ALA A 82 8.53 -0.42 3.70
CA ALA A 82 9.21 -1.57 4.28
C ALA A 82 10.51 -1.19 4.99
N PHE A 83 11.32 -0.31 4.39
CA PHE A 83 12.57 0.19 4.94
C PHE A 83 12.35 0.91 6.29
N MET A 84 11.27 1.69 6.42
CA MET A 84 10.91 2.32 7.69
C MET A 84 10.66 1.27 8.78
N LEU A 85 9.90 0.21 8.49
CA LEU A 85 9.62 -0.85 9.46
C LEU A 85 10.90 -1.63 9.85
N ILE A 86 11.74 -1.97 8.88
CA ILE A 86 12.98 -2.74 9.09
C ILE A 86 13.94 -2.01 10.03
N ASN A 87 14.10 -0.69 9.87
CA ASN A 87 15.06 0.09 10.64
C ASN A 87 14.58 0.50 12.03
N HIS A 88 13.30 0.31 12.35
CA HIS A 88 12.71 0.83 13.60
C HIS A 88 12.10 -0.27 14.48
N LYS A 89 12.49 -1.53 14.31
CA LYS A 89 11.94 -2.69 15.06
C LYS A 89 11.88 -2.46 16.57
N LYS A 90 12.99 -2.01 17.19
CA LYS A 90 13.04 -1.74 18.64
C LYS A 90 12.01 -0.69 19.06
N ARG A 91 11.87 0.38 18.27
CA ARG A 91 10.92 1.48 18.55
C ARG A 91 9.47 1.02 18.35
N LEU A 92 9.21 0.18 17.34
CA LEU A 92 7.90 -0.38 17.02
C LEU A 92 7.48 -1.56 17.91
N GLY A 93 8.30 -1.92 18.90
CA GLY A 93 8.03 -2.99 19.86
C GLY A 93 8.27 -4.41 19.31
N GLY A 94 8.93 -4.53 18.16
CA GLY A 94 9.21 -5.83 17.52
C GLY A 94 9.30 -5.74 16.00
N ALA A 95 9.34 -6.90 15.36
CA ALA A 95 9.28 -6.99 13.91
C ALA A 95 7.84 -6.71 13.43
N ARG A 96 7.70 -5.70 12.56
CA ARG A 96 6.44 -5.32 11.92
C ARG A 96 6.54 -5.58 10.43
N VAL A 97 5.46 -6.03 9.81
CA VAL A 97 5.40 -6.35 8.38
C VAL A 97 4.14 -5.80 7.75
N ILE A 98 4.17 -5.61 6.43
CA ILE A 98 3.01 -5.23 5.63
C ILE A 98 2.36 -6.51 5.09
N ASN A 99 1.12 -6.79 5.45
CA ASN A 99 0.41 -7.99 4.99
C ASN A 99 -0.73 -7.70 4.02
N LYS A 100 -1.09 -6.42 3.84
CA LYS A 100 -2.18 -5.99 2.98
C LYS A 100 -1.94 -4.56 2.50
N VAL A 101 -2.30 -4.29 1.25
CA VAL A 101 -2.36 -2.94 0.70
C VAL A 101 -3.74 -2.68 0.12
N GLU A 102 -4.28 -1.51 0.40
CA GLU A 102 -5.47 -1.00 -0.24
C GLU A 102 -5.08 0.08 -1.26
N ILE A 103 -5.58 -0.08 -2.49
CA ILE A 103 -5.24 0.77 -3.64
C ILE A 103 -6.51 1.50 -4.06
N PHE A 104 -6.45 2.82 -4.14
CA PHE A 104 -7.60 3.66 -4.49
C PHE A 104 -7.15 5.00 -5.06
N VAL A 105 -8.09 5.76 -5.59
CA VAL A 105 -7.93 7.17 -5.95
C VAL A 105 -8.75 8.03 -5.00
N PRO A 106 -8.46 9.33 -4.80
CA PRO A 106 -9.28 10.17 -3.94
C PRO A 106 -10.71 10.32 -4.49
N GLU A 107 -10.84 10.51 -5.80
CA GLU A 107 -12.09 10.77 -6.50
C GLU A 107 -12.09 10.12 -7.90
N GLY A 108 -13.26 10.01 -8.53
CA GLY A 108 -13.41 9.43 -9.86
C GLY A 108 -13.42 7.89 -9.88
N ASN A 109 -13.50 7.31 -11.08
CA ASN A 109 -13.44 5.88 -11.29
C ASN A 109 -12.78 5.58 -12.64
N PHE A 110 -11.60 4.94 -12.60
CA PHE A 110 -10.71 4.89 -13.75
C PHE A 110 -10.41 3.45 -14.14
N GLU A 111 -10.62 3.10 -15.40
CA GLU A 111 -10.29 1.78 -15.93
C GLU A 111 -8.76 1.58 -15.94
N VAL A 112 -8.29 0.55 -15.25
CA VAL A 112 -6.87 0.21 -15.19
C VAL A 112 -6.39 -0.25 -16.57
N GLY A 113 -5.29 0.33 -17.05
CA GLY A 113 -4.70 0.01 -18.36
C GLY A 113 -5.10 0.96 -19.50
N ARG A 114 -5.94 1.97 -19.24
CA ARG A 114 -6.10 3.11 -20.16
C ARG A 114 -5.11 4.22 -19.84
N GLU A 115 -4.68 4.96 -20.85
CA GLU A 115 -3.91 6.19 -20.63
C GLU A 115 -4.74 7.22 -19.85
N GLN A 116 -4.05 7.91 -18.95
CA GLN A 116 -4.58 8.88 -17.99
C GLN A 116 -3.44 9.85 -17.70
N GLU A 117 -3.73 11.15 -17.72
CA GLU A 117 -2.74 12.19 -17.42
C GLU A 117 -2.32 12.13 -15.95
N GLU A 118 -3.29 12.03 -15.04
CA GLU A 118 -3.04 11.95 -13.60
C GLU A 118 -3.92 10.87 -12.93
N TRP A 119 -3.28 9.92 -12.26
CA TRP A 119 -4.01 8.85 -11.58
C TRP A 119 -4.30 9.13 -10.11
N HIS A 120 -3.53 10.02 -9.47
CA HIS A 120 -3.59 10.28 -8.01
C HIS A 120 -3.69 9.01 -7.15
N VAL A 121 -3.00 7.91 -7.53
CA VAL A 121 -3.09 6.64 -6.82
C VAL A 121 -2.62 6.80 -5.38
N MET A 122 -3.40 6.23 -4.47
CA MET A 122 -3.14 6.13 -3.04
C MET A 122 -2.83 4.67 -2.70
N LEU A 123 -1.79 4.44 -1.89
CA LEU A 123 -1.53 3.13 -1.28
C LEU A 123 -1.67 3.25 0.23
N LEU A 124 -2.54 2.44 0.82
CA LEU A 124 -2.67 2.28 2.26
C LEU A 124 -2.13 0.90 2.65
N PHE A 125 -0.94 0.89 3.24
CA PHE A 125 -0.30 -0.32 3.74
C PHE A 125 -0.79 -0.62 5.16
N HIS A 126 -1.23 -1.85 5.39
CA HIS A 126 -1.62 -2.37 6.70
C HIS A 126 -0.42 -3.06 7.34
N ILE A 127 -0.13 -2.67 8.58
CA ILE A 127 0.99 -3.18 9.36
C ILE A 127 0.45 -4.14 10.41
N VAL A 128 1.12 -5.28 10.53
CA VAL A 128 0.86 -6.26 11.59
C VAL A 128 2.17 -6.67 12.27
N ASP A 129 2.04 -7.28 13.44
CA ASP A 129 3.14 -8.02 14.05
C ASP A 129 3.57 -9.17 13.13
N ALA A 130 4.88 -9.38 12.98
CA ALA A 130 5.40 -10.47 12.16
C ALA A 130 4.94 -11.86 12.63
N SER A 131 4.64 -12.03 13.93
CA SER A 131 4.09 -13.27 14.49
C SER A 131 2.63 -13.55 14.08
N ARG A 132 1.94 -12.55 13.50
CA ARG A 132 0.53 -12.61 13.08
C ARG A 132 0.33 -12.41 11.57
N ALA A 133 1.43 -12.41 10.81
CA ALA A 133 1.46 -12.05 9.40
C ALA A 133 0.81 -13.09 8.50
#